data_AF-A0A0K9PF08-F1
#
_entry.id   AF-A0A0K9PF08-F1
#
_cell.length_a   1.000
_cell.length_b   1.000
_cell.length_c   1.000
_cell.angle_alpha   90.00
_cell.angle_beta   90.00
_cell.angle_gamma   90.00
#
_symmetry.space_group_name_H-M   'P 1'
#
loop_
_entity.id
_entity.type
_entity.pdbx_description
1 polymer ?
#
loop_
_entity_poly.entity_id
_entity_poly.type
_entity_poly.pdbx_seq_one_letter_code
_entity_poly.pdbx_strand_id
1 'polypeptide(L)'
;MASSSSIIRSFPINSAPLFFKPQSRSHPTSLHFFSTLHHQRQPDRYMSMCFRPGSSIFSCRISSVEKHEAGMSKSGEIVKIRTLLDHQVKFGQQVAVLGSTPELGLWKKHVPMTWTEEGWIAELDLRGGKTAELKFVILSDKCMVWENGDNRRLMVPECGEFHLLCHWNRTNESLELTEEICDEKLEVKELKVDDKSYQNLEDEDADDDSGGSSPFVEQWQGNEASFMRSNDHKNREFDRSWNTQELDGPALKLVQGDQRARNWWRKLEVVHELLVGDYGENDMLEALVYSAIYLKWINTGQIPCFEGGGHHRPNRLAEISRRIFRVIENMSYAKDESPQNVLVIRKIHSCLPSFKSEFTVSVPLTRIRDIAHRNDIPHDLKQEIKHTIQNKLHRNAGPEDLIATEAMLLRITKEPGQYSEAFIEQFKIFHLELKDFFNAG
;
A
#
# COMPACT_ATOMS: atom_id res chain seq x y z
N MET A 1 -26.76 57.41 10.90
CA MET A 1 -28.06 57.17 11.57
C MET A 1 -28.69 55.96 10.87
N ALA A 2 -28.45 54.78 11.42
CA ALA A 2 -29.44 53.90 12.10
C ALA A 2 -30.41 53.23 11.10
N SER A 3 -30.19 51.95 10.77
CA SER A 3 -30.83 50.75 11.37
C SER A 3 -32.06 50.36 10.53
N SER A 4 -32.16 49.18 9.89
CA SER A 4 -32.16 47.78 10.37
C SER A 4 -33.47 47.19 9.85
N SER A 5 -33.43 46.03 9.18
CA SER A 5 -34.33 44.87 9.42
C SER A 5 -34.13 43.78 8.38
N SER A 6 -33.77 42.61 8.90
CA SER A 6 -33.48 41.33 8.29
C SER A 6 -34.77 40.57 7.93
N ILE A 7 -34.79 39.86 6.79
CA ILE A 7 -35.81 38.85 6.47
C ILE A 7 -35.13 37.49 6.37
N ILE A 8 -35.35 36.66 7.39
CA ILE A 8 -35.04 35.23 7.42
C ILE A 8 -36.25 34.51 6.83
N ARG A 9 -36.06 33.71 5.78
CA ARG A 9 -37.06 32.75 5.30
C ARG A 9 -36.60 31.34 5.67
N SER A 10 -37.31 30.74 6.63
CA SER A 10 -37.26 29.33 6.98
C SER A 10 -38.10 28.51 6.01
N PHE A 11 -37.55 27.39 5.52
CA PHE A 11 -38.27 26.34 4.81
C PHE A 11 -38.54 25.18 5.79
N PRO A 12 -39.76 24.61 5.83
CA PRO A 12 -40.06 23.48 6.71
C PRO A 12 -39.70 22.14 6.04
N ILE A 13 -38.98 21.31 6.80
CA ILE A 13 -38.76 19.89 6.52
C ILE A 13 -39.96 19.12 7.09
N ASN A 14 -40.75 18.51 6.21
CA ASN A 14 -41.80 17.56 6.60
C ASN A 14 -41.32 16.14 6.28
N SER A 15 -41.17 15.36 7.34
CA SER A 15 -40.85 13.93 7.37
C SER A 15 -42.14 13.11 7.32
N ALA A 16 -42.22 12.15 6.38
CA ALA A 16 -43.11 10.99 6.47
C ALA A 16 -42.54 9.83 5.63
N PRO A 17 -42.49 8.58 6.16
CA PRO A 17 -41.86 7.45 5.50
C PRO A 17 -42.87 6.71 4.60
N LEU A 18 -42.47 6.43 3.35
CA LEU A 18 -43.24 5.57 2.45
C LEU A 18 -42.86 4.10 2.69
N PHE A 19 -43.82 3.37 3.27
CA PHE A 19 -43.87 1.92 3.35
C PHE A 19 -43.81 1.28 1.94
N PHE A 20 -42.83 0.42 1.68
CA PHE A 20 -42.87 -0.53 0.56
C PHE A 20 -43.18 -1.94 1.06
N LYS A 21 -44.35 -2.46 0.66
CA LYS A 21 -44.73 -3.87 0.75
C LYS A 21 -43.93 -4.71 -0.27
N PRO A 22 -43.45 -5.91 0.07
CA PRO A 22 -42.94 -6.84 -0.93
C PRO A 22 -44.10 -7.56 -1.63
N GLN A 23 -44.16 -7.46 -2.96
CA GLN A 23 -45.04 -8.28 -3.80
C GLN A 23 -44.36 -9.63 -4.11
N SER A 24 -45.09 -10.69 -3.79
CA SER A 24 -44.83 -12.09 -4.14
C SER A 24 -44.95 -12.34 -5.65
N ARG A 25 -43.97 -13.01 -6.26
CA ARG A 25 -44.09 -13.74 -7.54
C ARG A 25 -43.23 -15.01 -7.45
N SER A 26 -43.83 -16.18 -7.20
CA SER A 26 -44.38 -17.13 -8.18
C SER A 26 -43.30 -17.78 -9.07
N HIS A 27 -42.94 -19.01 -8.70
CA HIS A 27 -42.20 -19.98 -9.52
C HIS A 27 -42.91 -20.25 -10.85
N PRO A 28 -42.15 -20.72 -11.85
CA PRO A 28 -42.62 -21.89 -12.57
C PRO A 28 -41.60 -23.03 -12.57
N THR A 29 -42.14 -24.18 -12.19
CA THR A 29 -41.66 -25.54 -12.39
C THR A 29 -41.57 -25.86 -13.88
N SER A 30 -40.48 -26.46 -14.34
CA SER A 30 -40.54 -27.46 -15.42
C SER A 30 -39.39 -28.44 -15.28
N LEU A 31 -39.76 -29.65 -14.89
CA LEU A 31 -38.98 -30.87 -14.90
C LEU A 31 -38.81 -31.36 -16.34
N HIS A 32 -37.61 -31.79 -16.72
CA HIS A 32 -37.42 -32.96 -17.59
C HIS A 32 -36.12 -33.69 -17.20
N PHE A 33 -36.33 -34.83 -16.53
CA PHE A 33 -35.52 -36.05 -16.46
C PHE A 33 -35.20 -36.59 -17.89
N PHE A 34 -34.23 -37.45 -18.24
CA PHE A 34 -33.19 -38.36 -17.66
C PHE A 34 -32.05 -38.38 -18.73
N SER A 35 -30.76 -38.71 -18.52
CA SER A 35 -30.22 -40.01 -18.12
C SER A 35 -28.67 -39.94 -18.06
N THR A 36 -28.16 -40.35 -16.90
CA THR A 36 -26.95 -41.13 -16.58
C THR A 36 -26.01 -41.59 -17.70
N LEU A 37 -24.69 -41.42 -17.48
CA LEU A 37 -23.69 -42.49 -17.61
C LEU A 37 -22.37 -42.15 -16.88
N HIS A 38 -22.03 -43.01 -15.92
CA HIS A 38 -20.73 -43.09 -15.25
C HIS A 38 -19.64 -43.58 -16.21
N HIS A 39 -18.45 -42.98 -16.19
CA HIS A 39 -17.20 -43.74 -16.32
C HIS A 39 -15.99 -43.00 -15.72
N GLN A 40 -15.34 -43.66 -14.76
CA GLN A 40 -13.98 -43.41 -14.30
C GLN A 40 -12.99 -43.61 -15.44
N ARG A 41 -11.85 -42.89 -15.43
CA ARG A 41 -10.53 -43.44 -15.76
C ARG A 41 -9.38 -42.50 -15.37
N GLN A 42 -8.38 -43.11 -14.76
CA GLN A 42 -7.06 -42.59 -14.37
C GLN A 42 -6.06 -42.66 -15.56
N PRO A 43 -4.82 -42.13 -15.42
CA PRO A 43 -3.96 -41.72 -16.54
C PRO A 43 -2.95 -42.79 -16.96
N ASP A 44 -2.46 -42.70 -18.21
CA ASP A 44 -1.35 -43.52 -18.71
C ASP A 44 -0.16 -42.69 -19.19
N ARG A 45 1.02 -43.20 -18.82
CA ARG A 45 2.37 -42.80 -19.22
C ARG A 45 2.62 -43.16 -20.68
N TYR A 46 3.42 -42.37 -21.38
CA TYR A 46 4.25 -42.88 -22.48
C TYR A 46 5.65 -42.25 -22.47
N MET A 47 6.64 -43.12 -22.49
CA MET A 47 8.08 -42.88 -22.63
C MET A 47 8.45 -43.38 -24.03
N SER A 48 9.27 -42.65 -24.79
CA SER A 48 9.89 -43.17 -26.02
C SER A 48 11.32 -42.66 -26.21
N MET A 49 12.15 -43.55 -26.73
CA MET A 49 13.61 -43.59 -26.69
C MET A 49 14.32 -42.93 -27.89
N CYS A 50 15.58 -42.57 -27.61
CA CYS A 50 16.85 -42.67 -28.36
C CYS A 50 16.93 -42.39 -29.88
N PHE A 51 17.97 -41.62 -30.28
CA PHE A 51 18.94 -42.01 -31.31
C PHE A 51 20.34 -41.38 -31.05
N ARG A 52 21.40 -42.20 -31.15
CA ARG A 52 22.83 -41.82 -31.29
C ARG A 52 23.31 -42.29 -32.68
N PRO A 53 24.38 -41.67 -33.22
CA PRO A 53 25.66 -42.38 -33.42
C PRO A 53 26.86 -41.44 -33.11
N GLY A 54 28.14 -41.78 -32.95
CA GLY A 54 28.95 -43.01 -33.04
C GLY A 54 30.43 -42.61 -33.27
N SER A 55 31.35 -43.11 -32.42
CA SER A 55 32.82 -43.37 -32.63
C SER A 55 33.76 -42.17 -32.95
N SER A 56 35.01 -42.06 -32.46
CA SER A 56 36.12 -43.03 -32.35
C SER A 56 37.23 -42.58 -31.36
N ILE A 57 38.08 -43.54 -30.96
CA ILE A 57 39.18 -43.47 -29.97
C ILE A 57 40.53 -43.27 -30.68
N PHE A 58 41.45 -42.48 -30.11
CA PHE A 58 42.91 -42.69 -30.18
C PHE A 58 43.63 -42.18 -28.92
N SER A 59 44.69 -42.89 -28.53
CA SER A 59 45.49 -42.75 -27.29
C SER A 59 46.85 -42.12 -27.59
N CYS A 60 47.39 -41.29 -26.68
CA CYS A 60 48.80 -41.37 -26.26
C CYS A 60 49.08 -40.57 -24.97
N ARG A 61 49.90 -41.17 -24.09
CA ARG A 61 50.55 -40.54 -22.92
C ARG A 61 51.76 -39.71 -23.38
N ILE A 62 52.07 -38.59 -22.68
CA ILE A 62 53.40 -38.21 -22.14
C ILE A 62 53.24 -36.94 -21.26
N SER A 63 54.18 -36.83 -20.33
CA SER A 63 54.36 -36.06 -19.09
C SER A 63 54.15 -34.53 -19.05
N SER A 64 53.60 -34.10 -17.91
CA SER A 64 53.90 -32.93 -17.06
C SER A 64 54.71 -31.75 -17.62
N VAL A 65 54.10 -30.55 -17.61
CA VAL A 65 54.62 -29.33 -16.96
C VAL A 65 53.42 -28.48 -16.51
N GLU A 66 53.40 -28.08 -15.24
CA GLU A 66 52.41 -27.19 -14.65
C GLU A 66 52.43 -25.81 -15.33
N LYS A 67 51.28 -25.43 -15.90
CA LYS A 67 50.85 -24.03 -15.96
C LYS A 67 49.47 -23.99 -15.31
N HIS A 68 49.40 -23.38 -14.13
CA HIS A 68 48.16 -22.89 -13.56
C HIS A 68 47.66 -21.74 -14.45
N GLU A 69 47.07 -22.07 -15.60
CA GLU A 69 46.09 -21.20 -16.22
C GLU A 69 44.78 -21.46 -15.46
N ALA A 70 44.48 -20.55 -14.54
CA ALA A 70 43.18 -20.47 -13.91
C ALA A 70 42.13 -20.51 -15.02
N GLY A 71 41.38 -21.60 -15.04
CA GLY A 71 40.37 -21.85 -16.05
C GLY A 71 39.47 -20.64 -16.19
N MET A 72 39.28 -20.22 -17.44
CA MET A 72 38.25 -19.26 -17.86
C MET A 72 36.93 -19.64 -17.19
N SER A 73 36.63 -18.94 -16.10
CA SER A 73 35.37 -19.03 -15.40
C SER A 73 34.31 -18.52 -16.35
N LYS A 74 33.33 -19.39 -16.59
CA LYS A 74 32.14 -19.15 -17.40
C LYS A 74 31.62 -17.74 -17.11
N SER A 75 31.38 -16.98 -18.18
CA SER A 75 30.85 -15.63 -18.13
C SER A 75 29.61 -15.59 -17.22
N GLY A 76 29.73 -14.91 -16.08
CA GLY A 76 28.60 -14.68 -15.17
C GLY A 76 27.46 -13.99 -15.93
N GLU A 77 26.24 -14.41 -15.63
CA GLU A 77 25.02 -13.82 -16.16
C GLU A 77 24.94 -12.34 -15.79
N ILE A 78 24.27 -11.55 -16.63
CA ILE A 78 24.06 -10.12 -16.35
C ILE A 78 22.90 -10.01 -15.36
N VAL A 79 23.15 -9.35 -14.23
CA VAL A 79 22.19 -9.06 -13.18
C VAL A 79 21.81 -7.59 -13.29
N LYS A 80 20.51 -7.30 -13.38
CA LYS A 80 20.04 -5.92 -13.40
C LYS A 80 19.81 -5.44 -11.97
N ILE A 81 20.41 -4.31 -11.62
CA ILE A 81 20.24 -3.69 -10.31
C ILE A 81 19.75 -2.26 -10.51
N ARG A 82 18.49 -2.01 -10.16
CA ARG A 82 17.94 -0.66 -10.09
C ARG A 82 18.37 -0.04 -8.76
N THR A 83 19.31 0.88 -8.84
CA THR A 83 19.84 1.58 -7.69
C THR A 83 19.09 2.89 -7.48
N LEU A 84 18.50 3.05 -6.30
CA LEU A 84 17.84 4.27 -5.84
C LEU A 84 18.71 4.91 -4.76
N LEU A 85 19.09 6.17 -4.97
CA LEU A 85 19.75 6.99 -3.96
C LEU A 85 18.77 8.04 -3.43
N ASP A 86 18.44 7.94 -2.15
CA ASP A 86 17.68 8.96 -1.42
C ASP A 86 18.61 10.13 -1.06
N HIS A 87 18.64 11.15 -1.93
CA HIS A 87 19.38 12.38 -1.70
C HIS A 87 18.86 13.56 -2.53
N GLN A 88 18.71 14.72 -1.90
CA GLN A 88 18.41 15.97 -2.59
C GLN A 88 19.68 16.77 -2.87
N VAL A 89 19.78 17.33 -4.07
CA VAL A 89 20.90 18.19 -4.51
C VAL A 89 20.36 19.56 -4.94
N LYS A 90 21.23 20.56 -5.05
CA LYS A 90 20.84 21.91 -5.46
C LYS A 90 20.52 21.98 -6.95
N PHE A 91 19.76 22.99 -7.36
CA PHE A 91 19.47 23.25 -8.76
C PHE A 91 20.75 23.36 -9.60
N GLY A 92 20.79 22.68 -10.75
CA GLY A 92 21.96 22.59 -11.61
C GLY A 92 22.98 21.52 -11.20
N GLN A 93 22.79 20.83 -10.08
CA GLN A 93 23.61 19.68 -9.69
C GLN A 93 23.00 18.37 -10.20
N GLN A 94 23.84 17.39 -10.47
CA GLN A 94 23.45 16.04 -10.89
C GLN A 94 24.13 14.99 -10.02
N VAL A 95 23.55 13.81 -9.91
CA VAL A 95 24.18 12.68 -9.23
C VAL A 95 24.65 11.65 -10.26
N ALA A 96 25.80 11.04 -9.98
CA ALA A 96 26.30 9.91 -10.74
C ALA A 96 26.86 8.83 -9.79
N VAL A 97 27.02 7.61 -10.31
CA VAL A 97 27.67 6.51 -9.61
C VAL A 97 28.97 6.12 -10.33
N LEU A 98 30.00 5.79 -9.55
CA LEU A 98 31.25 5.21 -10.01
C LEU A 98 31.54 3.94 -9.21
N GLY A 99 32.33 3.04 -9.77
CA GLY A 99 32.69 1.82 -9.08
C GLY A 99 33.84 1.04 -9.70
N SER A 100 34.18 -0.07 -9.05
CA SER A 100 35.33 -0.91 -9.38
C SER A 100 35.14 -1.82 -10.58
N THR A 101 33.91 -2.00 -11.07
CA THR A 101 33.61 -2.85 -12.23
C THR A 101 33.67 -2.07 -13.55
N PRO A 102 33.89 -2.74 -14.70
CA PRO A 102 33.83 -2.11 -16.01
C PRO A 102 32.53 -1.36 -16.28
N GLU A 103 31.41 -1.92 -15.82
CA GLU A 103 30.06 -1.40 -16.01
C GLU A 103 29.82 -0.13 -15.16
N LEU A 104 30.52 -0.02 -14.03
CA LEU A 104 30.58 1.18 -13.18
C LEU A 104 31.78 2.10 -13.50
N GLY A 105 32.45 1.86 -14.63
CA GLY A 105 33.45 2.77 -15.19
C GLY A 105 34.84 2.73 -14.54
N LEU A 106 35.17 1.72 -13.75
CA LEU A 106 36.51 1.51 -13.15
C LEU A 106 37.04 2.74 -12.42
N TRP A 107 36.18 3.44 -11.67
CA TRP A 107 36.45 4.71 -10.98
C TRP A 107 36.89 5.88 -11.87
N LYS A 108 36.76 5.74 -13.20
CA LYS A 108 37.18 6.77 -14.18
C LYS A 108 36.00 7.37 -14.93
N LYS A 109 35.04 6.53 -15.33
CA LYS A 109 33.81 6.95 -16.01
C LYS A 109 32.65 6.89 -15.03
N HIS A 110 31.81 7.92 -15.04
CA HIS A 110 30.61 7.95 -14.21
C HIS A 110 29.39 7.49 -14.99
N VAL A 111 28.47 6.83 -14.28
CA VAL A 111 27.14 6.47 -14.78
C VAL A 111 26.15 7.50 -14.23
N PRO A 112 25.57 8.37 -15.08
CA PRO A 112 24.66 9.41 -14.61
C PRO A 112 23.38 8.77 -14.04
N MET A 113 22.87 9.35 -12.97
CA MET A 113 21.57 8.96 -12.40
C MET A 113 20.48 9.91 -12.92
N THR A 114 19.27 9.38 -13.07
CA THR A 114 18.10 10.15 -13.45
C THR A 114 17.34 10.54 -12.19
N TRP A 115 17.05 11.83 -12.02
CA TRP A 115 16.23 12.29 -10.90
C TRP A 115 14.78 11.88 -11.09
N THR A 116 14.17 11.36 -10.03
CA THR A 116 12.75 11.03 -9.93
C THR A 116 12.19 11.49 -8.59
N GLU A 117 10.87 11.42 -8.41
CA GLU A 117 10.21 11.77 -7.15
C GLU A 117 10.58 10.84 -5.98
N GLU A 118 11.09 9.64 -6.26
CA GLU A 118 11.56 8.66 -5.26
C GLU A 118 13.03 8.89 -4.87
N GLY A 119 13.79 9.66 -5.66
CA GLY A 119 15.23 9.86 -5.52
C GLY A 119 15.98 9.75 -6.85
N TRP A 120 17.31 9.63 -6.79
CA TRP A 120 18.15 9.45 -7.98
C TRP A 120 18.22 7.98 -8.36
N ILE A 121 17.95 7.66 -9.63
CA ILE A 121 17.85 6.27 -10.11
C ILE A 121 18.89 5.97 -11.17
N ALA A 122 19.56 4.82 -11.05
CA ALA A 122 20.38 4.23 -12.11
C ALA A 122 20.09 2.74 -12.25
N GLU A 123 19.93 2.28 -13.49
CA GLU A 123 19.84 0.87 -13.83
C GLU A 123 21.24 0.36 -14.17
N LEU A 124 21.71 -0.64 -13.43
CA LEU A 124 23.07 -1.16 -13.51
C LEU A 124 23.05 -2.63 -13.93
N ASP A 125 23.67 -2.92 -15.07
CA ASP A 125 23.87 -4.28 -15.55
C ASP A 125 25.21 -4.81 -15.02
N LEU A 126 25.21 -5.50 -13.88
CA LEU A 126 26.43 -6.01 -13.24
C LEU A 126 26.62 -7.50 -13.52
N ARG A 127 27.87 -7.96 -13.48
CA ARG A 127 28.16 -9.40 -13.64
C ARG A 127 27.90 -10.15 -12.35
N GLY A 128 27.04 -11.17 -12.43
CA GLY A 128 26.67 -11.98 -11.30
C GLY A 128 27.82 -12.76 -10.66
N GLY A 129 27.70 -13.01 -9.36
CA GLY A 129 28.67 -13.77 -8.56
C GLY A 129 29.99 -13.05 -8.28
N LYS A 130 30.04 -11.72 -8.46
CA LYS A 130 31.22 -10.88 -8.19
C LYS A 130 30.91 -9.81 -7.16
N THR A 131 31.95 -9.37 -6.45
CA THR A 131 31.87 -8.19 -5.59
C THR A 131 32.10 -6.93 -6.43
N ALA A 132 31.18 -5.98 -6.37
CA ALA A 132 31.33 -4.65 -6.92
C ALA A 132 31.54 -3.65 -5.79
N GLU A 133 32.47 -2.71 -5.97
CA GLU A 133 32.57 -1.54 -5.09
C GLU A 133 31.99 -0.34 -5.81
N LEU A 134 31.24 0.51 -5.12
CA LEU A 134 30.66 1.71 -5.70
C LEU A 134 30.67 2.89 -4.74
N LYS A 135 30.61 4.10 -5.31
CA LYS A 135 30.29 5.32 -4.61
C LYS A 135 29.46 6.28 -5.47
N PHE A 136 28.68 7.11 -4.79
CA PHE A 136 27.95 8.21 -5.39
C PHE A 136 28.75 9.50 -5.39
N VAL A 137 28.51 10.32 -6.41
CA VAL A 137 29.12 11.63 -6.59
C VAL A 137 28.09 12.66 -7.00
N ILE A 138 28.25 13.88 -6.51
CA ILE A 138 27.48 15.04 -6.97
C ILE A 138 28.35 15.81 -7.96
N LEU A 139 27.84 15.97 -9.17
CA LEU A 139 28.42 16.74 -10.26
C LEU A 139 27.81 18.14 -10.27
N SER A 140 28.67 19.15 -10.45
CA SER A 140 28.30 20.55 -10.67
C SER A 140 29.26 21.12 -11.71
N ASP A 141 28.91 22.24 -12.33
CA ASP A 141 29.67 22.86 -13.43
C ASP A 141 31.18 23.06 -13.18
N LYS A 142 31.60 23.10 -11.90
CA LYS A 142 32.99 23.39 -11.50
C LYS A 142 33.57 22.41 -10.47
N CYS A 143 32.79 21.45 -9.97
CA CYS A 143 33.27 20.55 -8.92
C CYS A 143 32.55 19.19 -8.93
N MET A 144 33.28 18.17 -8.48
CA MET A 144 32.81 16.81 -8.26
C MET A 144 33.01 16.50 -6.77
N VAL A 145 31.92 16.28 -6.05
CA VAL A 145 31.92 15.99 -4.62
C VAL A 145 31.59 14.52 -4.42
N TRP A 146 32.49 13.79 -3.77
CA TRP A 146 32.28 12.38 -3.43
C TRP A 146 31.45 12.24 -2.17
N GLU A 147 30.70 11.14 -2.06
CA GLU A 147 30.14 10.76 -0.77
C GLU A 147 31.27 10.44 0.25
N ASN A 148 30.99 10.80 1.50
CA ASN A 148 31.88 10.58 2.63
C ASN A 148 31.86 9.12 3.09
N GLY A 149 32.96 8.67 3.69
CA GLY A 149 33.12 7.32 4.22
C GLY A 149 33.80 6.35 3.23
N ASP A 150 33.77 5.06 3.53
CA ASP A 150 34.41 4.03 2.69
C ASP A 150 33.61 3.69 1.43
N ASN A 151 34.18 2.93 0.49
CA ASN A 151 33.45 2.42 -0.66
C ASN A 151 32.39 1.41 -0.23
N ARG A 152 31.19 1.52 -0.82
CA ARG A 152 30.11 0.55 -0.63
C ARG A 152 30.48 -0.74 -1.35
N ARG A 153 30.48 -1.88 -0.64
CA ARG A 153 30.79 -3.19 -1.21
C ARG A 153 29.51 -4.00 -1.40
N LEU A 154 29.15 -4.24 -2.65
CA LEU A 154 27.96 -4.98 -3.05
C LEU A 154 28.36 -6.38 -3.54
N MET A 155 27.81 -7.42 -2.90
CA MET A 155 27.89 -8.78 -3.43
C MET A 155 26.79 -8.97 -4.47
N VAL A 156 27.16 -9.04 -5.75
CA VAL A 156 26.19 -9.21 -6.84
C VAL A 156 25.71 -10.67 -6.86
N PRO A 157 24.39 -10.94 -6.78
CA PRO A 157 23.81 -12.28 -6.91
C PRO A 157 24.20 -12.97 -8.22
N GLU A 158 23.96 -14.27 -8.38
CA GLU A 158 24.39 -14.98 -9.59
C GLU A 158 23.57 -14.64 -10.85
N CYS A 159 22.26 -14.39 -10.68
CA CYS A 159 21.31 -13.99 -11.73
C CYS A 159 20.10 -13.24 -11.12
N GLY A 160 19.31 -12.53 -11.93
CA GLY A 160 18.05 -11.89 -11.51
C GLY A 160 17.97 -10.37 -11.70
N GLU A 161 16.86 -9.78 -11.28
CA GLU A 161 16.62 -8.33 -11.24
C GLU A 161 16.34 -7.90 -9.78
N PHE A 162 17.07 -6.87 -9.32
CA PHE A 162 17.07 -6.47 -7.92
C PHE A 162 16.97 -4.95 -7.77
N HIS A 163 16.44 -4.52 -6.63
CA HIS A 163 16.45 -3.12 -6.20
C HIS A 163 17.45 -2.91 -5.06
N LEU A 164 18.22 -1.84 -5.17
CA LEU A 164 19.19 -1.39 -4.17
C LEU A 164 18.84 0.02 -3.71
N LEU A 165 18.48 0.18 -2.43
CA LEU A 165 18.27 1.50 -1.83
C LEU A 165 19.53 1.94 -1.08
N CYS A 166 20.00 3.15 -1.37
CA CYS A 166 21.14 3.79 -0.71
C CYS A 166 20.75 5.17 -0.18
N HIS A 167 21.39 5.62 0.90
CA HIS A 167 21.28 7.00 1.43
C HIS A 167 22.63 7.70 1.38
N TRP A 168 22.66 8.98 1.00
CA TRP A 168 23.91 9.73 0.88
C TRP A 168 24.72 9.75 2.20
N ASN A 169 26.05 9.56 2.10
CA ASN A 169 26.99 9.49 3.22
C ASN A 169 26.74 8.37 4.25
N ARG A 170 25.82 7.43 4.00
CA ARG A 170 25.61 6.24 4.84
C ARG A 170 26.32 5.02 4.25
N THR A 171 27.63 5.11 4.01
CA THR A 171 28.37 4.04 3.30
C THR A 171 28.55 2.74 4.09
N ASN A 172 28.28 2.76 5.40
CA ASN A 172 28.31 1.59 6.28
C ASN A 172 26.92 0.91 6.44
N GLU A 173 25.89 1.36 5.72
CA GLU A 173 24.58 0.71 5.76
C GLU A 173 24.61 -0.66 5.07
N SER A 174 23.78 -1.60 5.54
CA SER A 174 23.64 -2.90 4.90
C SER A 174 23.02 -2.70 3.52
N LEU A 175 23.72 -3.11 2.46
CA LEU A 175 23.22 -3.06 1.09
C LEU A 175 22.28 -4.24 0.86
N GLU A 176 21.02 -4.08 1.24
CA GLU A 176 19.99 -5.10 1.03
C GLU A 176 19.50 -5.05 -0.41
N LEU A 177 19.81 -6.09 -1.18
CA LEU A 177 19.22 -6.31 -2.50
C LEU A 177 17.86 -6.97 -2.32
N THR A 178 16.81 -6.28 -2.79
CA THR A 178 15.45 -6.82 -2.79
C THR A 178 15.14 -7.39 -4.17
N GLU A 179 14.81 -8.68 -4.23
CA GLU A 179 14.41 -9.37 -5.46
C GLU A 179 13.07 -8.84 -5.96
N GLU A 180 12.94 -8.66 -7.27
CA GLU A 180 11.62 -8.57 -7.89
C GLU A 180 11.01 -9.99 -7.94
N ILE A 181 10.30 -10.37 -6.88
CA ILE A 181 9.70 -11.72 -6.79
C ILE A 181 8.44 -11.78 -7.67
N CYS A 182 8.50 -12.56 -8.76
CA CYS A 182 7.33 -13.26 -9.28
C CYS A 182 6.93 -14.31 -8.23
N ASP A 183 5.73 -14.15 -7.66
CA ASP A 183 5.21 -14.94 -6.53
C ASP A 183 5.49 -16.44 -6.64
N GLU A 184 6.30 -16.98 -5.72
CA GLU A 184 5.95 -18.19 -4.98
C GLU A 184 6.82 -18.37 -3.70
N LYS A 185 6.13 -18.37 -2.56
CA LYS A 185 6.48 -18.93 -1.23
C LYS A 185 7.87 -18.64 -0.63
N LEU A 186 7.88 -17.87 0.47
CA LEU A 186 8.77 -18.14 1.60
C LEU A 186 8.11 -17.90 2.96
N GLU A 187 8.22 -18.91 3.82
CA GLU A 187 7.97 -18.90 5.26
C GLU A 187 9.04 -18.06 5.96
N VAL A 188 8.62 -17.17 6.87
CA VAL A 188 9.54 -16.37 7.69
C VAL A 188 9.88 -17.13 8.98
N LYS A 189 11.17 -17.37 9.18
CA LYS A 189 11.76 -17.86 10.42
C LYS A 189 12.11 -16.66 11.30
N GLU A 190 11.44 -16.52 12.43
CA GLU A 190 11.64 -15.43 13.39
C GLU A 190 13.03 -15.49 14.05
N LEU A 191 13.70 -14.34 14.12
CA LEU A 191 14.83 -14.11 15.02
C LEU A 191 14.34 -13.26 16.19
N LYS A 192 14.58 -13.76 17.40
CA LYS A 192 14.31 -13.09 18.67
C LYS A 192 15.29 -11.94 18.86
N VAL A 193 14.78 -10.77 19.20
CA VAL A 193 15.57 -9.71 19.84
C VAL A 193 14.92 -9.43 21.20
N ASP A 194 15.67 -9.73 22.25
CA ASP A 194 15.40 -9.24 23.60
C ASP A 194 15.70 -7.74 23.61
N ASP A 195 14.75 -6.92 24.08
CA ASP A 195 15.15 -5.74 24.82
C ASP A 195 14.17 -5.43 25.96
N LYS A 196 14.72 -5.34 27.16
CA LYS A 196 14.07 -4.91 28.39
C LYS A 196 14.64 -3.54 28.72
N SER A 197 13.83 -2.48 28.60
CA SER A 197 13.99 -1.26 29.40
C SER A 197 12.86 -0.27 29.08
N TYR A 198 11.79 -0.30 29.87
CA TYR A 198 10.97 0.89 30.13
C TYR A 198 10.88 1.04 31.64
N GLN A 199 11.45 2.12 32.17
CA GLN A 199 11.09 2.63 33.49
C GLN A 199 10.34 3.95 33.31
N ASN A 200 9.12 3.92 33.83
CA ASN A 200 8.44 4.95 34.61
C ASN A 200 8.43 6.39 34.09
N LEU A 201 7.26 6.83 33.62
CA LEU A 201 6.69 8.09 34.07
C LEU A 201 5.20 7.85 34.39
N GLU A 202 4.90 7.95 35.68
CA GLU A 202 3.55 7.89 36.23
C GLU A 202 2.80 9.20 35.94
N ASP A 203 1.53 9.01 35.60
CA ASP A 203 0.34 9.86 35.66
C ASP A 203 0.47 11.25 36.31
N GLU A 204 0.02 12.27 35.56
CA GLU A 204 -0.78 13.36 36.12
C GLU A 204 -2.03 13.55 35.24
N ASP A 205 -3.18 13.44 35.91
CA ASP A 205 -4.53 13.65 35.40
C ASP A 205 -4.67 14.95 34.59
N ALA A 206 -5.15 14.86 33.35
CA ALA A 206 -5.69 16.00 32.63
C ALA A 206 -6.88 15.57 31.77
N ASP A 207 -7.98 16.26 32.05
CA ASP A 207 -9.32 16.22 31.48
C ASP A 207 -9.52 15.62 30.08
N ASP A 208 -10.61 14.86 30.02
CA ASP A 208 -11.45 14.52 28.87
C ASP A 208 -11.78 15.76 28.01
N ASP A 209 -10.87 16.13 27.11
CA ASP A 209 -11.20 16.93 25.93
C ASP A 209 -11.24 16.00 24.73
N SER A 210 -12.46 15.59 24.39
CA SER A 210 -12.80 14.87 23.18
C SER A 210 -12.14 15.57 21.99
N GLY A 211 -11.07 14.95 21.47
CA GLY A 211 -10.57 15.18 20.11
C GLY A 211 -11.72 14.92 19.15
N GLY A 212 -12.51 15.96 18.91
CA GLY A 212 -13.71 15.86 18.11
C GLY A 212 -13.32 15.50 16.70
N SER A 213 -13.65 14.27 16.29
CA SER A 213 -13.71 13.89 14.89
C SER A 213 -14.32 15.04 14.10
N SER A 214 -13.64 15.48 13.03
CA SER A 214 -14.07 16.61 12.21
C SER A 214 -15.57 16.49 11.94
N PRO A 215 -16.41 17.50 12.26
CA PRO A 215 -17.87 17.43 12.11
C PRO A 215 -18.33 17.23 10.66
N PHE A 216 -17.39 17.16 9.72
CA PHE A 216 -17.62 16.84 8.33
C PHE A 216 -17.89 15.34 8.08
N VAL A 217 -17.24 14.44 8.84
CA VAL A 217 -17.49 13.00 8.80
C VAL A 217 -18.39 12.67 9.99
N GLU A 218 -19.69 12.58 9.73
CA GLU A 218 -20.71 12.21 10.72
C GLU A 218 -20.56 10.74 11.16
N GLN A 219 -21.44 10.26 12.05
CA GLN A 219 -21.50 8.86 12.48
C GLN A 219 -21.58 7.89 11.28
N TRP A 220 -21.01 6.69 11.43
CA TRP A 220 -21.05 5.62 10.45
C TRP A 220 -22.48 5.31 9.95
N GLN A 221 -22.66 5.28 8.64
CA GLN A 221 -23.92 5.01 7.93
C GLN A 221 -23.84 3.75 7.05
N GLY A 222 -22.68 3.10 7.01
CA GLY A 222 -22.49 1.83 6.30
C GLY A 222 -23.10 0.64 7.03
N ASN A 223 -22.81 -0.56 6.54
CA ASN A 223 -23.24 -1.79 7.19
C ASN A 223 -22.56 -1.97 8.55
N GLU A 224 -23.26 -2.62 9.49
CA GLU A 224 -22.66 -3.03 10.76
C GLU A 224 -21.51 -4.02 10.55
N ALA A 225 -20.56 -4.02 11.49
CA ALA A 225 -19.44 -4.96 11.49
C ALA A 225 -19.93 -6.41 11.58
N SER A 226 -19.53 -7.23 10.61
CA SER A 226 -19.84 -8.67 10.58
C SER A 226 -18.60 -9.47 10.99
N PHE A 227 -18.64 -10.09 12.17
CA PHE A 227 -17.55 -10.96 12.63
C PHE A 227 -17.56 -12.29 11.89
N MET A 228 -16.46 -12.57 11.19
CA MET A 228 -16.32 -13.76 10.34
C MET A 228 -15.30 -14.73 10.94
N ARG A 229 -15.64 -16.01 10.96
CA ARG A 229 -14.74 -17.10 11.39
C ARG A 229 -14.00 -17.78 10.23
N SER A 230 -14.40 -17.44 9.02
CA SER A 230 -13.94 -17.96 7.74
C SER A 230 -13.86 -16.80 6.75
N ASN A 231 -13.22 -17.02 5.60
CA ASN A 231 -13.04 -15.99 4.58
C ASN A 231 -14.32 -15.75 3.73
N ASP A 232 -15.48 -15.58 4.40
CA ASP A 232 -16.79 -15.43 3.78
C ASP A 232 -17.11 -13.96 3.49
N HIS A 233 -16.35 -13.38 2.57
CA HIS A 233 -16.61 -12.04 2.04
C HIS A 233 -17.72 -12.14 0.97
N LYS A 234 -18.98 -12.18 1.40
CA LYS A 234 -20.12 -12.17 0.47
C LYS A 234 -20.04 -10.92 -0.41
N ASN A 235 -19.89 -11.15 -1.71
CA ASN A 235 -19.74 -10.10 -2.71
C ASN A 235 -21.11 -9.44 -2.96
N ARG A 236 -21.50 -8.47 -2.12
CA ARG A 236 -22.77 -7.73 -2.20
C ARG A 236 -22.82 -6.67 -3.31
N GLU A 237 -21.82 -6.65 -4.19
CA GLU A 237 -21.69 -5.62 -5.21
C GLU A 237 -22.68 -5.77 -6.38
N PHE A 238 -23.25 -6.97 -6.59
CA PHE A 238 -24.15 -7.25 -7.72
C PHE A 238 -25.39 -6.36 -7.79
N ASP A 239 -25.79 -5.75 -6.67
CA ASP A 239 -26.97 -4.89 -6.60
C ASP A 239 -26.66 -3.40 -6.90
N ARG A 240 -25.40 -3.04 -7.18
CA ARG A 240 -25.01 -1.65 -7.47
C ARG A 240 -25.17 -1.33 -8.95
N SER A 241 -25.74 -0.16 -9.24
CA SER A 241 -25.87 0.40 -10.58
C SER A 241 -25.31 1.82 -10.63
N TRP A 242 -24.55 2.12 -11.68
CA TRP A 242 -24.03 3.46 -11.96
C TRP A 242 -24.81 4.04 -13.14
N ASN A 243 -25.49 5.18 -12.93
CA ASN A 243 -26.16 5.90 -14.01
C ASN A 243 -25.31 7.12 -14.41
N THR A 244 -24.91 7.17 -15.67
CA THR A 244 -24.07 8.25 -16.23
C THR A 244 -24.78 9.05 -17.33
N GLN A 245 -26.07 8.82 -17.58
CA GLN A 245 -26.76 9.33 -18.77
C GLN A 245 -26.88 10.87 -18.80
N GLU A 246 -26.81 11.53 -17.65
CA GLU A 246 -26.97 12.99 -17.50
C GLU A 246 -25.78 13.65 -16.78
N LEU A 247 -24.64 12.96 -16.74
CA LEU A 247 -23.43 13.49 -16.09
C LEU A 247 -22.41 13.93 -17.14
N ASP A 248 -21.75 15.05 -16.89
CA ASP A 248 -20.61 15.55 -17.65
C ASP A 248 -19.46 15.97 -16.73
N GLY A 249 -18.37 16.47 -17.33
CA GLY A 249 -17.26 17.07 -16.61
C GLY A 249 -16.65 16.21 -15.48
N PRO A 250 -16.30 16.82 -14.33
CA PRO A 250 -15.78 16.13 -13.16
C PRO A 250 -16.75 15.08 -12.58
N ALA A 251 -18.07 15.30 -12.61
CA ALA A 251 -19.06 14.36 -12.08
C ALA A 251 -19.04 13.03 -12.84
N LEU A 252 -19.02 13.09 -14.18
CA LEU A 252 -18.95 11.90 -15.03
C LEU A 252 -17.66 11.11 -14.78
N LYS A 253 -16.52 11.79 -14.70
CA LYS A 253 -15.22 11.17 -14.42
C LYS A 253 -15.23 10.44 -13.07
N LEU A 254 -15.78 11.08 -12.04
CA LEU A 254 -15.90 10.48 -10.71
C LEU A 254 -16.72 9.19 -10.73
N VAL A 255 -17.93 9.22 -11.32
CA VAL A 255 -18.83 8.06 -11.32
C VAL A 255 -18.26 6.91 -12.15
N GLN A 256 -17.63 7.19 -13.29
CA GLN A 256 -16.94 6.18 -14.09
C GLN A 256 -15.71 5.61 -13.37
N GLY A 257 -15.00 6.43 -12.60
CA GLY A 257 -13.91 6.01 -11.72
C GLY A 257 -14.39 5.07 -10.62
N ASP A 258 -15.43 5.45 -9.87
CA ASP A 258 -16.01 4.61 -8.80
C ASP A 258 -16.48 3.25 -9.32
N GLN A 259 -17.07 3.21 -10.53
CA GLN A 259 -17.50 1.96 -11.18
C GLN A 259 -16.36 0.93 -11.32
N ARG A 260 -15.12 1.40 -11.46
CA ARG A 260 -13.92 0.56 -11.59
C ARG A 260 -13.16 0.41 -10.26
N ALA A 261 -13.49 1.23 -9.27
CA ALA A 261 -12.80 1.30 -7.99
C ALA A 261 -13.55 0.51 -6.91
N ARG A 262 -13.31 -0.80 -6.86
CA ARG A 262 -13.98 -1.69 -5.88
C ARG A 262 -13.50 -1.49 -4.44
N ASN A 263 -12.20 -1.24 -4.25
CA ASN A 263 -11.53 -1.15 -2.95
C ASN A 263 -11.07 0.29 -2.64
N TRP A 264 -10.78 0.56 -1.37
CA TRP A 264 -10.54 1.93 -0.90
C TRP A 264 -9.38 2.63 -1.60
N TRP A 265 -8.24 1.97 -1.80
CA TRP A 265 -7.09 2.59 -2.45
C TRP A 265 -7.37 3.00 -3.90
N ARG A 266 -8.15 2.21 -4.66
CA ARG A 266 -8.59 2.60 -6.01
C ARG A 266 -9.51 3.82 -5.94
N LYS A 267 -10.36 3.91 -4.92
CA LYS A 267 -11.21 5.09 -4.72
C LYS A 267 -10.38 6.34 -4.43
N LEU A 268 -9.29 6.21 -3.65
CA LEU A 268 -8.34 7.29 -3.46
C LEU A 268 -7.60 7.66 -4.77
N GLU A 269 -7.25 6.67 -5.61
CA GLU A 269 -6.70 6.96 -6.95
C GLU A 269 -7.69 7.75 -7.81
N VAL A 270 -8.99 7.43 -7.77
CA VAL A 270 -10.03 8.22 -8.47
C VAL A 270 -10.02 9.67 -8.00
N VAL A 271 -9.89 9.93 -6.70
CA VAL A 271 -9.77 11.30 -6.17
C VAL A 271 -8.51 11.99 -6.69
N HIS A 272 -7.36 11.30 -6.65
CA HIS A 272 -6.11 11.85 -7.18
C HIS A 272 -6.22 12.19 -8.67
N GLU A 273 -6.74 11.28 -9.50
CA GLU A 273 -6.96 11.50 -10.94
C GLU A 273 -7.94 12.64 -11.21
N LEU A 274 -9.00 12.75 -10.39
CA LEU A 274 -9.96 13.83 -10.49
C LEU A 274 -9.32 15.18 -10.20
N LEU A 275 -8.35 15.28 -9.30
CA LEU A 275 -7.68 16.53 -8.92
C LEU A 275 -6.52 16.92 -9.85
N VAL A 276 -5.86 15.96 -10.50
CA VAL A 276 -4.75 16.23 -11.44
C VAL A 276 -5.25 16.51 -12.87
N GLY A 277 -6.54 16.30 -13.14
CA GLY A 277 -7.12 16.60 -14.44
C GLY A 277 -6.93 18.06 -14.87
N ASP A 278 -6.86 18.28 -16.17
CA ASP A 278 -6.80 19.61 -16.75
C ASP A 278 -8.22 20.20 -16.81
N TYR A 279 -8.46 21.27 -16.04
CA TYR A 279 -9.77 21.91 -15.85
C TYR A 279 -9.64 23.42 -15.97
N GLY A 280 -10.69 24.08 -16.45
CA GLY A 280 -10.88 25.51 -16.21
C GLY A 280 -11.21 25.79 -14.75
N GLU A 281 -11.17 27.07 -14.32
CA GLU A 281 -11.40 27.46 -12.91
C GLU A 281 -12.72 26.94 -12.32
N ASN A 282 -13.83 26.98 -13.08
CA ASN A 282 -15.13 26.50 -12.61
C ASN A 282 -15.17 24.97 -12.42
N ASP A 283 -14.59 24.23 -13.37
CA ASP A 283 -14.54 22.77 -13.34
C ASP A 283 -13.59 22.27 -12.22
N MET A 284 -12.60 23.08 -11.83
CA MET A 284 -11.67 22.76 -10.74
C MET A 284 -12.34 22.83 -9.37
N LEU A 285 -13.12 23.89 -9.09
CA LEU A 285 -13.90 23.97 -7.85
C LEU A 285 -14.88 22.79 -7.77
N GLU A 286 -15.52 22.44 -8.88
CA GLU A 286 -16.43 21.31 -8.95
C GLU A 286 -15.71 19.97 -8.68
N ALA A 287 -14.52 19.75 -9.25
CA ALA A 287 -13.68 18.59 -8.97
C ALA A 287 -13.28 18.48 -7.48
N LEU A 288 -12.94 19.59 -6.84
CA LEU A 288 -12.66 19.65 -5.39
C LEU A 288 -13.90 19.28 -4.57
N VAL A 289 -15.06 19.87 -4.90
CA VAL A 289 -16.32 19.63 -4.18
C VAL A 289 -16.73 18.16 -4.29
N TYR A 290 -16.69 17.59 -5.49
CA TYR A 290 -17.01 16.17 -5.68
C TYR A 290 -16.01 15.25 -5.00
N SER A 291 -14.72 15.59 -4.99
CA SER A 291 -13.71 14.85 -4.22
C SER A 291 -14.04 14.82 -2.73
N ALA A 292 -14.39 15.97 -2.14
CA ALA A 292 -14.75 16.08 -0.73
C ALA A 292 -16.03 15.30 -0.38
N ILE A 293 -17.07 15.38 -1.23
CA ILE A 293 -18.33 14.64 -1.04
C ILE A 293 -18.08 13.14 -1.15
N TYR A 294 -17.32 12.71 -2.16
CA TYR A 294 -17.01 11.31 -2.38
C TYR A 294 -16.21 10.70 -1.23
N LEU A 295 -15.18 11.39 -0.75
CA LEU A 295 -14.41 10.97 0.42
C LEU A 295 -15.28 10.91 1.69
N LYS A 296 -16.19 11.87 1.89
CA LYS A 296 -17.17 11.82 2.99
C LYS A 296 -18.02 10.55 2.92
N TRP A 297 -18.57 10.22 1.74
CA TRP A 297 -19.41 9.03 1.56
C TRP A 297 -18.64 7.72 1.73
N ILE A 298 -17.35 7.70 1.38
CA ILE A 298 -16.48 6.55 1.66
C ILE A 298 -16.25 6.41 3.17
N ASN A 299 -15.84 7.47 3.84
CA ASN A 299 -15.49 7.43 5.26
C ASN A 299 -16.69 7.17 6.18
N THR A 300 -17.89 7.55 5.75
CA THR A 300 -19.15 7.23 6.46
C THR A 300 -19.73 5.86 6.06
N GLY A 301 -19.13 5.15 5.09
CA GLY A 301 -19.59 3.84 4.64
C GLY A 301 -20.82 3.85 3.73
N GLN A 302 -21.29 5.04 3.31
CA GLN A 302 -22.37 5.17 2.32
C GLN A 302 -21.95 4.61 0.95
N ILE A 303 -20.67 4.78 0.60
CA ILE A 303 -20.04 4.08 -0.52
C ILE A 303 -19.14 2.99 0.07
N PRO A 304 -19.53 1.71 -0.05
CA PRO A 304 -18.76 0.61 0.53
C PRO A 304 -17.45 0.37 -0.23
N CYS A 305 -16.42 -0.03 0.51
CA CYS A 305 -15.17 -0.55 0.00
C CYS A 305 -15.18 -2.08 0.08
N PHE A 306 -15.07 -2.72 -1.07
CA PHE A 306 -15.03 -4.18 -1.18
C PHE A 306 -13.60 -4.70 -1.30
N GLU A 307 -13.42 -5.97 -0.98
CA GLU A 307 -12.14 -6.64 -1.16
C GLU A 307 -11.85 -6.91 -2.64
N GLY A 308 -10.61 -6.66 -3.05
CA GLY A 308 -10.08 -7.03 -4.35
C GLY A 308 -9.10 -8.20 -4.26
N GLY A 309 -8.80 -8.84 -5.39
CA GLY A 309 -7.88 -9.99 -5.46
C GLY A 309 -6.38 -9.66 -5.27
N GLY A 310 -6.03 -8.53 -4.65
CA GLY A 310 -4.65 -8.06 -4.48
C GLY A 310 -4.23 -7.96 -3.02
N HIS A 311 -2.91 -7.87 -2.79
CA HIS A 311 -2.30 -7.64 -1.48
C HIS A 311 -1.76 -6.20 -1.40
N HIS A 312 -2.61 -5.29 -0.93
CA HIS A 312 -2.31 -3.87 -0.79
C HIS A 312 -2.34 -3.50 0.69
N ARG A 313 -1.14 -3.38 1.25
CA ARG A 313 -0.92 -2.98 2.64
C ARG A 313 -1.27 -1.50 2.85
N PRO A 314 -1.49 -1.07 4.11
CA PRO A 314 -1.84 0.32 4.45
C PRO A 314 -0.83 1.37 3.94
N ASN A 315 0.44 1.00 3.74
CA ASN A 315 1.46 1.90 3.22
C ASN A 315 1.17 2.42 1.82
N ARG A 316 0.53 1.60 0.97
CA ARG A 316 0.07 2.06 -0.34
C ARG A 316 -0.96 3.18 -0.21
N LEU A 317 -1.85 3.07 0.77
CA LEU A 317 -2.91 4.05 1.00
C LEU A 317 -2.33 5.36 1.56
N ALA A 318 -1.38 5.25 2.50
CA ALA A 318 -0.60 6.39 2.98
C ALA A 318 0.10 7.11 1.81
N GLU A 319 0.69 6.36 0.88
CA GLU A 319 1.41 6.95 -0.25
C GLU A 319 0.47 7.66 -1.25
N ILE A 320 -0.70 7.08 -1.53
CA ILE A 320 -1.73 7.74 -2.35
C ILE A 320 -2.25 9.01 -1.65
N SER A 321 -2.48 8.94 -0.34
CA SER A 321 -2.86 10.10 0.48
C SER A 321 -1.82 11.22 0.40
N ARG A 322 -0.53 10.88 0.52
CA ARG A 322 0.58 11.84 0.37
C ARG A 322 0.57 12.52 -0.99
N ARG A 323 0.26 11.79 -2.07
CA ARG A 323 0.15 12.35 -3.42
C ARG A 323 -1.03 13.31 -3.53
N ILE A 324 -2.21 12.93 -3.05
CA ILE A 324 -3.39 13.82 -3.02
C ILE A 324 -3.09 15.08 -2.23
N PHE A 325 -2.49 14.93 -1.04
CA PHE A 325 -2.10 16.03 -0.16
C PHE A 325 -1.20 17.04 -0.88
N ARG A 326 -0.17 16.58 -1.61
CA ARG A 326 0.72 17.47 -2.38
C ARG A 326 -0.03 18.25 -3.45
N VAL A 327 -0.95 17.59 -4.16
CA VAL A 327 -1.74 18.22 -5.23
C VAL A 327 -2.58 19.36 -4.67
N ILE A 328 -3.33 19.10 -3.59
CA ILE A 328 -4.22 20.11 -3.00
C ILE A 328 -3.48 21.22 -2.25
N GLU A 329 -2.34 20.93 -1.62
CA GLU A 329 -1.50 21.98 -1.00
C GLU A 329 -0.88 22.89 -2.05
N ASN A 330 -0.38 22.34 -3.15
CA ASN A 330 0.17 23.13 -4.25
C ASN A 330 -0.89 24.10 -4.82
N MET A 331 -2.16 23.68 -4.87
CA MET A 331 -3.29 24.54 -5.23
C MET A 331 -3.53 25.61 -4.16
N SER A 332 -3.57 25.22 -2.88
CA SER A 332 -3.82 26.16 -1.77
C SER A 332 -2.75 27.26 -1.64
N TYR A 333 -1.51 27.01 -2.07
CA TYR A 333 -0.42 27.99 -2.06
C TYR A 333 -0.31 28.82 -3.36
N ALA A 334 -1.16 28.54 -4.37
CA ALA A 334 -1.21 29.36 -5.56
C ALA A 334 -1.58 30.81 -5.20
N LYS A 335 -0.93 31.78 -5.85
CA LYS A 335 -1.27 33.20 -5.65
C LYS A 335 -2.70 33.42 -6.12
N ASP A 336 -3.50 34.10 -5.29
CA ASP A 336 -4.88 34.46 -5.55
C ASP A 336 -5.89 33.28 -5.56
N GLU A 337 -5.57 32.19 -4.86
CA GLU A 337 -6.48 31.04 -4.73
C GLU A 337 -7.83 31.42 -4.07
N SER A 338 -8.90 30.85 -4.60
CA SER A 338 -10.26 31.15 -4.19
C SER A 338 -10.52 30.69 -2.74
N PRO A 339 -11.13 31.51 -1.86
CA PRO A 339 -11.47 31.10 -0.50
C PRO A 339 -12.36 29.84 -0.47
N GLN A 340 -13.21 29.64 -1.49
CA GLN A 340 -14.02 28.44 -1.65
C GLN A 340 -13.15 27.20 -1.82
N ASN A 341 -12.11 27.27 -2.66
CA ASN A 341 -11.19 26.16 -2.90
C ASN A 341 -10.44 25.79 -1.61
N VAL A 342 -9.90 26.79 -0.90
CA VAL A 342 -9.20 26.58 0.38
C VAL A 342 -10.11 25.90 1.42
N LEU A 343 -11.39 26.29 1.50
CA LEU A 343 -12.34 25.66 2.43
C LEU A 343 -12.60 24.20 2.08
N VAL A 344 -12.76 23.87 0.79
CA VAL A 344 -12.99 22.50 0.33
C VAL A 344 -11.75 21.63 0.51
N ILE A 345 -10.56 22.18 0.22
CA ILE A 345 -9.26 21.51 0.44
C ILE A 345 -9.12 21.06 1.90
N ARG A 346 -9.46 21.93 2.88
CA ARG A 346 -9.46 21.57 4.31
C ARG A 346 -10.39 20.39 4.62
N LYS A 347 -11.53 20.26 3.93
CA LYS A 347 -12.43 19.11 4.10
C LYS A 347 -11.81 17.83 3.55
N ILE A 348 -11.17 17.91 2.38
CA ILE A 348 -10.43 16.79 1.79
C ILE A 348 -9.33 16.31 2.74
N HIS A 349 -8.51 17.22 3.28
CA HIS A 349 -7.44 16.87 4.23
C HIS A 349 -7.93 16.01 5.39
N SER A 350 -9.05 16.39 6.01
CA SER A 350 -9.62 15.66 7.15
C SER A 350 -10.14 14.25 6.81
N CYS A 351 -10.26 13.91 5.54
CA CYS A 351 -10.80 12.62 5.09
C CYS A 351 -9.74 11.65 4.57
N LEU A 352 -8.50 12.09 4.40
CA LEU A 352 -7.43 11.25 3.88
C LEU A 352 -6.77 10.44 5.00
N PRO A 353 -6.28 9.21 4.75
CA PRO A 353 -5.50 8.49 5.75
C PRO A 353 -4.17 9.20 6.02
N SER A 354 -3.66 9.01 7.23
CA SER A 354 -2.35 9.49 7.65
C SER A 354 -1.22 8.87 6.83
N PHE A 355 -0.23 9.70 6.52
CA PHE A 355 0.99 9.30 5.82
C PHE A 355 2.24 9.59 6.66
N LYS A 356 2.11 9.53 8.00
CA LYS A 356 3.26 9.53 8.92
C LYS A 356 4.23 8.41 8.57
N SER A 357 5.49 8.59 8.96
CA SER A 357 6.57 7.64 8.66
C SER A 357 6.26 6.21 9.10
N GLU A 358 5.56 6.03 10.21
CA GLU A 358 5.12 4.74 10.75
C GLU A 358 4.07 4.02 9.88
N PHE A 359 3.33 4.73 9.03
CA PHE A 359 2.36 4.15 8.11
C PHE A 359 2.92 3.96 6.71
N THR A 360 4.01 4.64 6.34
CA THR A 360 4.67 4.53 5.03
C THR A 360 5.72 3.41 4.96
N VAL A 361 6.08 2.80 6.09
CA VAL A 361 6.98 1.61 6.10
C VAL A 361 6.38 0.45 5.30
N SER A 362 7.20 -0.52 4.90
CA SER A 362 6.75 -1.69 4.11
C SER A 362 5.67 -2.53 4.80
N VAL A 363 5.70 -2.59 6.14
CA VAL A 363 4.77 -3.40 6.94
C VAL A 363 4.24 -2.56 8.12
N PRO A 364 3.24 -1.68 7.89
CA PRO A 364 2.61 -0.90 8.95
C PRO A 364 1.53 -1.73 9.66
N LEU A 365 1.07 -1.25 10.83
CA LEU A 365 -0.04 -1.83 11.60
C LEU A 365 0.14 -3.32 11.93
N THR A 366 1.37 -3.74 12.26
CA THR A 366 1.72 -5.14 12.54
C THR A 366 1.13 -5.67 13.85
N ARG A 367 0.78 -4.80 14.80
CA ARG A 367 0.30 -5.19 16.15
C ARG A 367 -0.89 -6.15 16.10
N ILE A 368 -1.79 -5.99 15.12
CA ILE A 368 -2.95 -6.88 14.97
C ILE A 368 -2.56 -8.33 14.67
N ARG A 369 -1.42 -8.55 14.01
CA ARG A 369 -0.86 -9.89 13.80
C ARG A 369 -0.48 -10.52 15.14
N ASP A 370 0.25 -9.80 15.97
CA ASP A 370 0.71 -10.31 17.27
C ASP A 370 -0.47 -10.62 18.19
N ILE A 371 -1.48 -9.72 18.21
CA ILE A 371 -2.75 -9.92 18.91
C ILE A 371 -3.44 -11.22 18.44
N ALA A 372 -3.55 -11.46 17.13
CA ALA A 372 -4.21 -12.64 16.59
C ALA A 372 -3.46 -13.96 16.89
N HIS A 373 -2.16 -13.89 17.17
CA HIS A 373 -1.31 -15.05 17.47
C HIS A 373 -1.14 -15.33 18.98
N ARG A 374 -1.67 -14.49 19.88
CA ARG A 374 -1.55 -14.70 21.32
C ARG A 374 -2.13 -16.04 21.78
N ASN A 375 -1.55 -16.66 22.81
CA ASN A 375 -1.99 -17.96 23.31
C ASN A 375 -3.08 -17.88 24.39
N ASP A 376 -3.30 -16.72 24.98
CA ASP A 376 -4.21 -16.46 26.10
C ASP A 376 -5.65 -16.11 25.68
N ILE A 377 -5.97 -16.18 24.39
CA ILE A 377 -7.32 -15.92 23.85
C ILE A 377 -7.94 -17.17 23.22
N PRO A 378 -9.28 -17.36 23.31
CA PRO A 378 -9.98 -18.50 22.71
C PRO A 378 -9.76 -18.62 21.20
N HIS A 379 -9.72 -19.85 20.69
CA HIS A 379 -9.48 -20.11 19.26
C HIS A 379 -10.50 -19.41 18.35
N ASP A 380 -11.77 -19.43 18.70
CA ASP A 380 -12.84 -18.77 17.95
C ASP A 380 -12.59 -17.27 17.81
N LEU A 381 -12.15 -16.60 18.90
CA LEU A 381 -11.83 -15.18 18.88
C LEU A 381 -10.62 -14.88 18.00
N LYS A 382 -9.60 -15.76 18.00
CA LYS A 382 -8.45 -15.62 17.09
C LYS A 382 -8.88 -15.64 15.62
N GLN A 383 -9.77 -16.58 15.25
CA GLN A 383 -10.27 -16.66 13.88
C GLN A 383 -11.07 -15.42 13.51
N GLU A 384 -11.90 -14.92 14.44
CA GLU A 384 -12.67 -13.69 14.22
C GLU A 384 -11.76 -12.47 14.01
N ILE A 385 -10.75 -12.27 14.86
CA ILE A 385 -9.77 -11.18 14.69
C ILE A 385 -9.02 -11.33 13.36
N LYS A 386 -8.59 -12.55 13.03
CA LYS A 386 -7.83 -12.84 11.81
C LYS A 386 -8.64 -12.55 10.55
N HIS A 387 -9.84 -13.11 10.43
CA HIS A 387 -10.63 -13.05 9.20
C HIS A 387 -11.45 -11.76 9.08
N THR A 388 -11.76 -11.09 10.20
CA THR A 388 -12.52 -9.83 10.18
C THR A 388 -11.59 -8.62 10.01
N ILE A 389 -10.42 -8.60 10.66
CA ILE A 389 -9.56 -7.42 10.75
C ILE A 389 -8.19 -7.66 10.08
N GLN A 390 -7.39 -8.61 10.59
CA GLN A 390 -5.99 -8.77 10.17
C GLN A 390 -5.84 -9.02 8.66
N ASN A 391 -6.58 -9.99 8.12
CA ASN A 391 -6.47 -10.35 6.70
C ASN A 391 -6.94 -9.20 5.80
N LYS A 392 -7.98 -8.48 6.20
CA LYS A 392 -8.49 -7.35 5.43
C LYS A 392 -7.51 -6.21 5.40
N LEU A 393 -7.04 -5.78 6.56
CA LEU A 393 -6.10 -4.67 6.70
C LEU A 393 -4.82 -4.88 5.88
N HIS A 394 -4.31 -6.12 5.82
CA HIS A 394 -3.10 -6.45 5.05
C HIS A 394 -3.34 -6.73 3.56
N ARG A 395 -4.60 -6.79 3.10
CA ARG A 395 -4.95 -7.05 1.70
C ARG A 395 -5.60 -5.86 1.02
N ASN A 396 -6.64 -5.30 1.64
CA ASN A 396 -7.37 -4.14 1.16
C ASN A 396 -7.94 -3.41 2.38
N ALA A 397 -7.12 -2.60 3.04
CA ALA A 397 -7.61 -1.75 4.13
C ALA A 397 -8.78 -0.87 3.65
N GLY A 398 -9.76 -0.65 4.51
CA GLY A 398 -10.92 0.22 4.26
C GLY A 398 -11.46 0.83 5.56
N PRO A 399 -12.25 1.93 5.50
CA PRO A 399 -12.87 2.54 6.68
C PRO A 399 -13.69 1.54 7.51
N GLU A 400 -14.23 0.49 6.89
CA GLU A 400 -14.92 -0.62 7.54
C GLU A 400 -14.06 -1.33 8.60
N ASP A 401 -12.74 -1.36 8.44
CA ASP A 401 -11.82 -2.02 9.37
C ASP A 401 -11.75 -1.29 10.72
N LEU A 402 -11.88 0.05 10.71
CA LEU A 402 -11.95 0.83 11.94
C LEU A 402 -13.21 0.50 12.73
N ILE A 403 -14.35 0.42 12.04
CA ILE A 403 -15.65 0.06 12.62
C ILE A 403 -15.64 -1.38 13.14
N ALA A 404 -15.05 -2.31 12.40
CA ALA A 404 -14.90 -3.69 12.83
C ALA A 404 -14.01 -3.82 14.07
N THR A 405 -12.94 -3.02 14.14
CA THR A 405 -12.03 -2.98 15.28
C THR A 405 -12.71 -2.39 16.52
N GLU A 406 -13.45 -1.29 16.38
CA GLU A 406 -14.23 -0.68 17.47
C GLU A 406 -15.30 -1.64 18.00
N ALA A 407 -16.06 -2.27 17.11
CA ALA A 407 -17.05 -3.26 17.50
C ALA A 407 -16.42 -4.48 18.22
N MET A 408 -15.24 -4.92 17.77
CA MET A 408 -14.49 -5.98 18.44
C MET A 408 -14.04 -5.55 19.84
N LEU A 409 -13.52 -4.33 19.98
CA LEU A 409 -13.09 -3.77 21.26
C LEU A 409 -14.25 -3.70 22.26
N LEU A 410 -15.41 -3.20 21.83
CA LEU A 410 -16.63 -3.19 22.64
C LEU A 410 -17.05 -4.60 23.08
N ARG A 411 -16.92 -5.59 22.18
CA ARG A 411 -17.26 -6.97 22.50
C ARG A 411 -16.32 -7.59 23.53
N ILE A 412 -15.00 -7.43 23.38
CA ILE A 412 -14.02 -8.02 24.31
C ILE A 412 -13.98 -7.31 25.67
N THR A 413 -14.49 -6.08 25.76
CA THR A 413 -14.57 -5.31 27.01
C THR A 413 -15.94 -5.38 27.69
N LYS A 414 -16.93 -6.04 27.06
CA LYS A 414 -18.30 -6.13 27.58
C LYS A 414 -18.38 -6.78 28.96
N GLU A 415 -17.61 -7.83 29.20
CA GLU A 415 -17.58 -8.57 30.46
C GLU A 415 -16.19 -8.40 31.12
N PRO A 416 -16.08 -7.58 32.19
CA PRO A 416 -14.81 -7.37 32.87
C PRO A 416 -14.19 -8.68 33.36
N GLY A 417 -12.89 -8.87 33.11
CA GLY A 417 -12.15 -10.06 33.52
C GLY A 417 -12.32 -11.30 32.64
N GLN A 418 -13.11 -11.24 31.56
CA GLN A 418 -13.24 -12.36 30.60
C GLN A 418 -11.94 -12.63 29.83
N TYR A 419 -11.17 -11.59 29.52
CA TYR A 419 -9.89 -11.67 28.83
C TYR A 419 -8.79 -11.00 29.65
N SER A 420 -7.52 -11.33 29.35
CA SER A 420 -6.38 -10.74 30.05
C SER A 420 -6.31 -9.23 29.81
N GLU A 421 -5.96 -8.48 30.85
CA GLU A 421 -5.81 -7.01 30.77
C GLU A 421 -4.77 -6.63 29.72
N ALA A 422 -3.65 -7.36 29.67
CA ALA A 422 -2.61 -7.18 28.65
C ALA A 422 -3.11 -7.39 27.21
N PHE A 423 -4.06 -8.30 26.96
CA PHE A 423 -4.67 -8.44 25.63
C PHE A 423 -5.55 -7.24 25.30
N ILE A 424 -6.40 -6.82 26.23
CA ILE A 424 -7.31 -5.67 26.04
C ILE A 424 -6.50 -4.40 25.80
N GLU A 425 -5.44 -4.17 26.56
CA GLU A 425 -4.55 -3.02 26.42
C GLU A 425 -3.88 -2.98 25.04
N GLN A 426 -3.30 -4.10 24.59
CA GLN A 426 -2.72 -4.17 23.24
C GLN A 426 -3.77 -3.90 22.15
N PHE A 427 -5.00 -4.38 22.34
CA PHE A 427 -6.09 -4.11 21.40
C PHE A 427 -6.52 -2.63 21.40
N LYS A 428 -6.53 -1.97 22.57
CA LYS A 428 -6.78 -0.51 22.67
C LYS A 428 -5.70 0.29 21.96
N ILE A 429 -4.42 -0.05 22.17
CA ILE A 429 -3.30 0.59 21.47
C ILE A 429 -3.44 0.41 19.95
N PHE A 430 -3.73 -0.81 19.49
CA PHE A 430 -3.98 -1.06 18.06
C PHE A 430 -5.16 -0.21 17.53
N HIS A 431 -6.24 -0.10 18.29
CA HIS A 431 -7.37 0.74 17.90
C HIS A 431 -6.99 2.22 17.77
N LEU A 432 -6.14 2.74 18.67
CA LEU A 432 -5.61 4.11 18.58
C LEU A 432 -4.70 4.30 17.36
N GLU A 433 -3.79 3.36 17.09
CA GLU A 433 -2.97 3.36 15.86
C GLU A 433 -3.85 3.39 14.61
N LEU A 434 -4.96 2.65 14.63
CA LEU A 434 -5.92 2.64 13.53
C LEU A 434 -6.66 3.98 13.43
N LYS A 435 -7.11 4.56 14.55
CA LYS A 435 -7.74 5.90 14.55
C LYS A 435 -6.79 6.95 13.99
N ASP A 436 -5.52 6.93 14.36
CA ASP A 436 -4.50 7.85 13.82
C ASP A 436 -4.27 7.62 12.33
N PHE A 437 -4.22 6.35 11.88
CA PHE A 437 -4.11 6.03 10.46
C PHE A 437 -5.29 6.56 9.65
N PHE A 438 -6.52 6.50 10.16
CA PHE A 438 -7.73 6.99 9.48
C PHE A 438 -8.03 8.48 9.74
N ASN A 439 -7.20 9.21 10.50
CA ASN A 439 -7.48 10.57 10.97
C ASN A 439 -8.86 10.70 11.65
N ALA A 440 -9.25 9.68 12.42
CA ALA A 440 -10.53 9.57 13.14
C ALA A 440 -10.39 9.83 14.65
N GLY A 441 -9.22 10.33 15.07
CA GLY A 441 -8.75 10.47 16.46
C GLY A 441 -9.11 11.79 17.10
#